data_AF-A0A944NT78-F1
#
_entry.id   AF-A0A944NT78-F1
#
_cell.length_a   1.000
_cell.length_b   1.000
_cell.length_c   1.000
_cell.angle_alpha   90.00
_cell.angle_beta   90.00
_cell.angle_gamma   90.00
#
_symmetry.space_group_name_H-M   'P 1'
#
loop_
_entity.id
_entity.type
_entity.pdbx_description
1 polymer ?
#
loop_
_entity_poly.entity_id
_entity_poly.type
_entity_poly.pdbx_seq_one_letter_code
_entity_poly.pdbx_strand_id
1 'polypeptide(L)'
;MKALGALNQFSLLEGRADELRLSSDAVTIINAPANHPDKIEALNRVAFSPSLFAEVQEAYGSNIPSDANLKYFFVKKGIPSKSTLAAVKAFRETIEFLEREGTSPIREDELEKNGGEASNVRQELETENLENVGPSEQTIGNIFSPRTQMSAPHQTSGEEFKTRVGPETFARVFFEGPVTQIAIQKLIDYLEFSKDMYPLNVEDKD
;
A
#
# COMPACT_ATOMS: atom_id res chain seq x y z
N MET A 1 6.01 4.46 -33.37
CA MET A 1 5.82 3.01 -33.19
C MET A 1 6.16 2.57 -31.76
N LYS A 2 5.49 3.10 -30.72
CA LYS A 2 5.73 2.69 -29.31
C LYS A 2 4.66 1.71 -28.79
N ALA A 3 3.43 1.86 -29.25
CA ALA A 3 2.30 1.02 -28.84
C ALA A 3 2.49 -0.46 -29.18
N LEU A 4 2.96 -0.78 -30.41
CA LEU A 4 3.14 -2.17 -30.82
C LEU A 4 4.20 -2.91 -29.98
N GLY A 5 5.30 -2.22 -29.63
CA GLY A 5 6.33 -2.78 -28.76
C GLY A 5 5.83 -3.03 -27.35
N ALA A 6 5.00 -2.13 -26.81
CA ALA A 6 4.38 -2.33 -25.50
C ALA A 6 3.41 -3.51 -25.51
N LEU A 7 2.53 -3.61 -26.52
CA LEU A 7 1.60 -4.74 -26.65
C LEU A 7 2.34 -6.09 -26.70
N ASN A 8 3.49 -6.15 -27.36
CA ASN A 8 4.32 -7.37 -27.38
C ASN A 8 4.98 -7.66 -26.03
N GLN A 9 5.44 -6.65 -25.30
CA GLN A 9 6.05 -6.83 -23.96
C GLN A 9 5.04 -7.36 -22.94
N PHE A 10 3.79 -6.94 -23.05
CA PHE A 10 2.68 -7.41 -22.23
C PHE A 10 2.07 -8.74 -22.75
N SER A 11 2.68 -9.38 -23.76
CA SER A 11 2.18 -10.63 -24.36
C SER A 11 0.74 -10.54 -24.87
N LEU A 12 0.30 -9.35 -25.29
CA LEU A 12 -1.04 -9.10 -25.86
C LEU A 12 -1.10 -9.42 -27.36
N LEU A 13 0.05 -9.66 -27.98
CA LEU A 13 0.18 -10.03 -29.38
C LEU A 13 0.98 -11.34 -29.49
N GLU A 14 0.57 -12.16 -30.44
CA GLU A 14 1.24 -13.40 -30.81
C GLU A 14 1.54 -13.42 -32.31
N GLY A 15 2.52 -14.22 -32.71
CA GLY A 15 2.90 -14.42 -34.11
C GLY A 15 4.21 -13.72 -34.50
N ARG A 16 4.48 -13.65 -35.81
CA ARG A 16 5.74 -13.11 -36.36
C ARG A 16 5.43 -12.15 -37.50
N ALA A 17 6.13 -11.01 -37.52
CA ALA A 17 6.26 -10.02 -38.60
C ALA A 17 5.06 -9.80 -39.54
N ASP A 18 4.72 -10.79 -40.37
CA ASP A 18 3.65 -10.73 -41.37
C ASP A 18 2.30 -11.29 -40.87
N GLU A 19 2.26 -11.92 -39.69
CA GLU A 19 1.05 -12.51 -39.10
C GLU A 19 1.00 -12.24 -37.59
N LEU A 20 0.67 -11.00 -37.22
CA LEU A 20 0.37 -10.61 -35.85
C LEU A 20 -1.10 -10.89 -35.53
N ARG A 21 -1.36 -11.57 -34.42
CA ARG A 21 -2.69 -11.89 -33.90
C ARG A 21 -2.79 -11.45 -32.44
N LEU A 22 -4.02 -11.21 -31.98
CA LEU A 22 -4.28 -10.99 -30.56
C LEU A 22 -4.06 -12.29 -29.79
N SER A 23 -3.41 -12.21 -28.63
CA SER A 23 -3.31 -13.35 -27.71
C SER A 23 -4.68 -13.70 -27.13
N SER A 24 -4.81 -14.91 -26.57
CA SER A 24 -6.05 -15.31 -25.87
C SER A 24 -6.39 -14.35 -24.73
N ASP A 25 -5.39 -13.89 -23.98
CA ASP A 25 -5.58 -12.95 -22.89
C ASP A 25 -6.05 -11.58 -23.40
N ALA A 26 -5.51 -11.10 -24.53
CA ALA A 26 -5.98 -9.86 -25.15
C ALA A 26 -7.45 -9.96 -25.59
N VAL A 27 -7.84 -11.09 -26.19
CA VAL A 27 -9.24 -11.34 -26.59
C VAL A 27 -10.15 -11.35 -25.37
N THR A 28 -9.74 -12.03 -24.28
CA THR A 28 -10.50 -12.06 -23.03
C THR A 28 -10.66 -10.67 -22.42
N ILE A 29 -9.59 -9.88 -22.33
CA ILE A 29 -9.62 -8.54 -21.74
C ILE A 29 -10.58 -7.61 -22.49
N ILE A 30 -10.65 -7.73 -23.82
CA ILE A 30 -11.48 -6.87 -24.68
C ILE A 30 -12.96 -7.28 -24.64
N ASN A 31 -13.25 -8.58 -24.63
CA ASN A 31 -14.62 -9.09 -24.85
C ASN A 31 -15.35 -9.45 -23.56
N ALA A 32 -14.63 -9.75 -22.47
CA ALA A 32 -15.26 -10.11 -21.21
C ALA A 32 -15.92 -8.88 -20.55
N PRO A 33 -17.09 -9.07 -19.89
CA PRO A 33 -17.75 -8.00 -19.15
C PRO A 33 -16.84 -7.37 -18.08
N ALA A 34 -17.15 -6.14 -17.68
CA ALA A 34 -16.50 -5.52 -16.53
C ALA A 34 -16.65 -6.41 -15.30
N ASN A 35 -15.58 -6.51 -14.50
CA ASN A 35 -15.50 -7.34 -13.29
C ASN A 35 -15.69 -8.86 -13.50
N HIS A 36 -15.64 -9.36 -14.74
CA HIS A 36 -15.67 -10.81 -14.99
C HIS A 36 -14.37 -11.46 -14.49
N PRO A 37 -14.42 -12.62 -13.80
CA PRO A 37 -13.23 -13.28 -13.25
C PRO A 37 -12.17 -13.55 -14.33
N ASP A 38 -12.56 -14.07 -15.49
CA ASP A 38 -11.63 -14.32 -16.60
C ASP A 38 -10.88 -13.05 -17.06
N LYS A 39 -11.55 -11.89 -17.01
CA LYS A 39 -10.93 -10.60 -17.34
C LYS A 39 -9.91 -10.21 -16.28
N ILE A 40 -10.29 -10.34 -15.01
CA ILE A 40 -9.43 -10.05 -13.85
C ILE A 40 -8.17 -10.92 -13.89
N GLU A 41 -8.33 -12.22 -14.12
CA GLU A 41 -7.21 -13.15 -14.22
C GLU A 41 -6.31 -12.84 -15.43
N ALA A 42 -6.90 -12.57 -16.60
CA ALA A 42 -6.14 -12.20 -17.80
C ALA A 42 -5.35 -10.90 -17.59
N LEU A 43 -5.95 -9.90 -16.92
CA LEU A 43 -5.28 -8.66 -16.55
C LEU A 43 -4.09 -8.91 -15.62
N ASN A 44 -4.23 -9.76 -14.60
CA ASN A 44 -3.12 -10.12 -13.71
C ASN A 44 -1.98 -10.82 -14.45
N ARG A 45 -2.29 -11.80 -15.31
CA ARG A 45 -1.26 -12.50 -16.11
C ARG A 45 -0.50 -11.54 -17.01
N VAL A 46 -1.24 -10.69 -17.73
CA VAL A 46 -0.67 -9.72 -18.68
C VAL A 46 0.20 -8.71 -17.94
N ALA A 47 -0.27 -8.15 -16.82
CA ALA A 47 0.44 -7.11 -16.09
C ALA A 47 1.83 -7.50 -15.60
N PHE A 48 2.04 -8.77 -15.24
CA PHE A 48 3.35 -9.28 -14.81
C PHE A 48 4.07 -10.10 -15.88
N SER A 49 3.56 -10.16 -17.10
CA SER A 49 4.28 -10.82 -18.21
C SER A 49 5.61 -10.17 -18.57
N PRO A 50 5.84 -8.84 -18.44
CA PRO A 50 7.17 -8.28 -18.59
C PRO A 50 8.09 -8.80 -17.48
N SER A 51 9.24 -9.38 -17.85
CA SER A 51 10.15 -10.03 -16.90
C SER A 51 10.54 -9.12 -15.72
N LEU A 52 10.73 -7.83 -16.00
CA LEU A 52 11.04 -6.84 -14.98
C LEU A 52 9.95 -6.71 -13.90
N PHE A 53 8.68 -6.83 -14.28
CA PHE A 53 7.55 -6.69 -13.37
C PHE A 53 7.30 -7.99 -12.61
N ALA A 54 7.44 -9.14 -13.28
CA ALA A 54 7.45 -10.45 -12.63
C ALA A 54 8.50 -10.51 -11.51
N GLU A 55 9.72 -10.02 -11.76
CA GLU A 55 10.79 -10.01 -10.76
C GLU A 55 10.48 -9.07 -9.57
N VAL A 56 9.72 -7.99 -9.79
CA VAL A 56 9.24 -7.14 -8.69
C VAL A 56 8.19 -7.89 -7.87
N GLN A 57 7.25 -8.57 -8.53
CA GLN A 57 6.25 -9.39 -7.85
C GLN A 57 6.88 -10.53 -7.05
N GLU A 58 7.92 -11.18 -7.59
CA GLU A 58 8.67 -12.22 -6.87
C GLU A 58 9.42 -11.65 -5.65
N ALA A 59 10.00 -10.45 -5.78
CA ALA A 59 10.80 -9.85 -4.71
C ALA A 59 9.96 -9.22 -3.58
N TYR A 60 8.78 -8.70 -3.89
CA TYR A 60 7.94 -7.96 -2.93
C TYR A 60 6.60 -8.63 -2.64
N GLY A 61 6.27 -9.71 -3.36
CA GLY A 61 5.02 -10.45 -3.22
C GLY A 61 3.80 -9.56 -3.44
N SER A 62 2.88 -9.65 -2.50
CA SER A 62 1.68 -8.81 -2.46
C SER A 62 1.96 -7.37 -2.06
N ASN A 63 3.13 -7.00 -1.54
CA ASN A 63 3.35 -5.62 -1.08
C ASN A 63 3.82 -4.72 -2.23
N ILE A 64 3.18 -3.55 -2.42
CA ILE A 64 3.68 -2.56 -3.39
C ILE A 64 4.86 -1.79 -2.76
N PRO A 65 6.10 -1.97 -3.25
CA PRO A 65 7.25 -1.22 -2.72
C PRO A 65 7.12 0.29 -2.97
N SER A 66 7.80 1.10 -2.15
CA SER A 66 7.93 2.55 -2.37
C SER A 66 8.71 2.88 -3.65
N ASP A 67 8.54 4.09 -4.19
CA ASP A 67 9.26 4.53 -5.40
C ASP A 67 10.78 4.49 -5.24
N ALA A 68 11.27 4.80 -4.04
CA ALA A 68 12.69 4.70 -3.71
C ALA A 68 13.19 3.25 -3.79
N ASN A 69 12.39 2.31 -3.27
CA ASN A 69 12.72 0.87 -3.29
C ASN A 69 12.65 0.31 -4.72
N LEU A 70 11.63 0.66 -5.51
CA LEU A 70 11.53 0.29 -6.92
C LEU A 70 12.71 0.83 -7.72
N LYS A 71 13.08 2.10 -7.49
CA LYS A 71 14.21 2.72 -8.16
C LYS A 71 15.51 1.98 -7.84
N TYR A 72 15.74 1.67 -6.57
CA TYR A 72 16.89 0.89 -6.15
C TYR A 72 16.90 -0.51 -6.78
N PHE A 73 15.75 -1.19 -6.78
CA PHE A 73 15.59 -2.52 -7.37
C PHE A 73 15.94 -2.53 -8.86
N PHE A 74 15.38 -1.62 -9.64
CA PHE A 74 15.65 -1.53 -11.08
C PHE A 74 17.11 -1.18 -11.39
N VAL A 75 17.75 -0.32 -10.59
CA VAL A 75 19.19 -0.06 -10.73
C VAL A 75 20.01 -1.32 -10.45
N LYS A 76 19.64 -2.09 -9.42
CA LYS A 76 20.28 -3.38 -9.10
C LYS A 76 20.11 -4.42 -10.22
N LYS A 77 19.01 -4.37 -10.96
CA LYS A 77 18.74 -5.19 -12.15
C LYS A 77 19.46 -4.70 -13.43
N GLY A 78 20.28 -3.65 -13.33
CA GLY A 78 21.09 -3.14 -14.44
C GLY A 78 20.38 -2.11 -15.31
N ILE A 79 19.20 -1.61 -14.89
CA ILE A 79 18.55 -0.50 -15.59
C ILE A 79 19.32 0.79 -15.30
N PRO A 80 19.73 1.57 -16.32
CA PRO A 80 20.39 2.84 -16.12
C PRO A 80 19.53 3.79 -15.27
N SER A 81 20.14 4.49 -14.32
CA SER A 81 19.45 5.41 -13.39
C SER A 81 18.53 6.43 -14.10
N LYS A 82 18.91 6.88 -15.31
CA LYS A 82 18.11 7.78 -16.15
C LYS A 82 16.81 7.16 -16.66
N SER A 83 16.81 5.85 -16.91
CA SER A 83 15.65 5.08 -17.41
C SER A 83 14.80 4.51 -16.27
N THR A 84 15.35 4.45 -15.06
CA THR A 84 14.64 3.90 -13.90
C THR A 84 13.36 4.68 -13.56
N LEU A 85 13.36 6.00 -13.68
CA LEU A 85 12.17 6.81 -13.42
C LEU A 85 11.00 6.42 -14.35
N ALA A 86 11.29 6.12 -15.62
CA ALA A 86 10.29 5.66 -16.57
C ALA A 86 9.77 4.25 -16.22
N ALA A 87 10.64 3.36 -15.76
CA ALA A 87 10.25 2.02 -15.31
C ALA A 87 9.37 2.06 -14.04
N VAL A 88 9.73 2.90 -13.06
CA VAL A 88 8.91 3.13 -11.85
C VAL A 88 7.53 3.65 -12.23
N LYS A 89 7.47 4.66 -13.10
CA LYS A 89 6.21 5.22 -13.60
C LYS A 89 5.36 4.16 -14.30
N ALA A 90 5.94 3.38 -15.22
CA ALA A 90 5.22 2.35 -15.95
C ALA A 90 4.68 1.24 -15.02
N PHE A 91 5.46 0.83 -14.03
CA PHE A 91 5.00 -0.14 -13.02
C PHE A 91 3.83 0.43 -12.21
N ARG A 92 3.95 1.67 -11.71
CA ARG A 92 2.88 2.35 -10.96
C ARG A 92 1.59 2.46 -11.75
N GLU A 93 1.67 2.92 -13.00
CA GLU A 93 0.52 3.04 -13.89
C GLU A 93 -0.14 1.68 -14.15
N THR A 94 0.64 0.60 -14.20
CA THR A 94 0.11 -0.77 -14.35
C THR A 94 -0.65 -1.21 -13.11
N ILE A 95 -0.09 -0.99 -11.91
CA ILE A 95 -0.78 -1.34 -10.66
C ILE A 95 -2.04 -0.49 -10.44
N GLU A 96 -1.97 0.81 -10.70
CA GLU A 96 -3.13 1.71 -10.63
C GLU A 96 -4.24 1.29 -11.62
N PHE A 97 -3.84 0.85 -12.82
CA PHE A 97 -4.77 0.31 -13.80
C PHE A 97 -5.47 -0.97 -13.30
N LEU A 98 -4.71 -1.89 -12.70
CA LEU A 98 -5.24 -3.11 -12.10
C LEU A 98 -6.23 -2.79 -10.98
N GLU A 99 -5.86 -1.91 -10.04
CA GLU A 99 -6.72 -1.51 -8.92
C GLU A 99 -8.05 -0.91 -9.40
N ARG A 100 -8.01 -0.08 -10.44
CA ARG A 100 -9.22 0.51 -11.03
C ARG A 100 -10.13 -0.53 -11.69
N GLU A 101 -9.56 -1.55 -12.33
CA GLU A 101 -10.33 -2.66 -12.92
C GLU A 101 -10.81 -3.68 -11.88
N GLY A 102 -10.65 -3.38 -10.58
CA GLY A 102 -11.09 -4.24 -9.48
C GLY A 102 -10.21 -5.47 -9.29
N THR A 103 -9.02 -5.48 -9.89
CA THR A 103 -8.05 -6.55 -9.73
C THR A 103 -6.90 -6.11 -8.84
N SER A 104 -6.72 -6.80 -7.72
CA SER A 104 -5.58 -6.56 -6.84
C SER A 104 -4.84 -7.88 -6.70
N PRO A 105 -3.65 -8.04 -7.29
CA PRO A 105 -2.79 -9.21 -7.05
C PRO A 105 -2.22 -9.24 -5.62
N ILE A 106 -2.71 -8.35 -4.75
CA ILE A 106 -2.10 -7.87 -3.50
C ILE A 106 -3.02 -8.13 -2.29
N ARG A 107 -4.17 -8.78 -2.49
CA ARG A 107 -5.08 -9.09 -1.39
C ARG A 107 -5.45 -10.55 -1.39
N GLU A 108 -4.74 -11.32 -0.57
CA GLU A 108 -5.15 -12.61 -0.01
C GLU A 108 -4.09 -12.99 1.02
N ASP A 109 -4.32 -12.67 2.30
CA ASP A 109 -3.69 -13.37 3.46
C ASP A 109 -4.20 -12.89 4.84
N GLU A 110 -5.09 -11.90 4.96
CA GLU A 110 -5.70 -11.52 6.25
C GLU A 110 -7.20 -11.78 6.36
N LEU A 111 -7.70 -12.82 5.69
CA LEU A 111 -9.04 -13.35 5.90
C LEU A 111 -8.91 -14.85 6.10
N GLU A 112 -8.66 -15.28 7.35
CA GLU A 112 -9.08 -16.54 7.97
C GLU A 112 -8.12 -16.97 9.10
N LYS A 113 -8.41 -16.52 10.33
CA LYS A 113 -8.28 -17.27 11.60
C LYS A 113 -8.30 -16.33 12.81
N ASN A 114 -9.50 -16.01 13.28
CA ASN A 114 -9.85 -16.12 14.71
C ASN A 114 -11.34 -15.80 14.91
N GLY A 115 -12.19 -16.66 14.35
CA GLY A 115 -13.49 -16.93 14.93
C GLY A 115 -13.30 -17.98 16.02
N GLY A 116 -13.25 -17.53 17.27
CA GLY A 116 -13.23 -18.36 18.47
C GLY A 116 -14.15 -17.71 19.50
N GLU A 117 -15.30 -18.32 19.67
CA GLU A 117 -16.46 -17.82 20.42
C GLU A 117 -16.23 -17.72 21.93
N ALA A 118 -16.95 -16.75 22.51
CA ALA A 118 -17.59 -16.74 23.83
C ALA A 118 -16.74 -16.99 25.10
N SER A 119 -16.71 -15.99 26.00
CA SER A 119 -17.57 -16.03 27.21
C SER A 119 -17.35 -14.81 28.11
N ASN A 120 -18.40 -13.98 28.15
CA ASN A 120 -18.98 -13.32 29.32
C ASN A 120 -18.33 -13.62 30.70
N VAL A 121 -17.63 -12.65 31.32
CA VAL A 121 -17.58 -12.50 32.79
C VAL A 121 -17.51 -11.01 33.16
N ARG A 122 -18.51 -10.62 33.95
CA ARG A 122 -18.73 -9.34 34.66
C ARG A 122 -18.02 -9.39 36.03
N GLN A 123 -17.89 -8.22 36.68
CA GLN A 123 -17.52 -7.98 38.10
C GLN A 123 -16.01 -8.09 38.40
N GLU A 124 -15.39 -7.35 39.30
CA GLU A 124 -15.80 -6.35 40.28
C GLU A 124 -14.53 -5.54 40.62
N LEU A 125 -14.65 -4.25 40.88
CA LEU A 125 -13.60 -3.46 41.53
C LEU A 125 -13.90 -3.52 43.03
N GLU A 126 -13.05 -4.23 43.79
CA GLU A 126 -13.06 -4.11 45.24
C GLU A 126 -11.66 -3.92 45.80
N THR A 127 -11.66 -3.03 46.78
CA THR A 127 -10.58 -2.27 47.37
C THR A 127 -9.98 -3.05 48.55
N GLU A 128 -8.75 -2.65 48.90
CA GLU A 128 -8.17 -2.64 50.25
C GLU A 128 -7.22 -3.76 50.71
N ASN A 129 -6.15 -3.23 51.33
CA ASN A 129 -5.36 -3.75 52.43
C ASN A 129 -4.31 -4.82 52.14
N LEU A 130 -3.05 -4.38 52.14
CA LEU A 130 -1.95 -4.74 53.05
C LEU A 130 -0.85 -3.70 52.74
N GLU A 131 -0.18 -3.06 53.69
CA GLU A 131 1.00 -3.63 54.30
C GLU A 131 1.41 -2.81 55.53
N ASN A 132 1.62 -3.52 56.63
CA ASN A 132 2.40 -3.07 57.77
C ASN A 132 3.69 -3.91 57.80
N VAL A 133 4.70 -3.40 58.50
CA VAL A 133 5.94 -4.05 58.97
C VAL A 133 7.17 -3.90 58.05
N GLY A 134 7.98 -2.85 58.32
CA GLY A 134 9.44 -2.94 58.20
C GLY A 134 10.05 -3.57 59.46
N PRO A 135 11.37 -3.44 59.77
CA PRO A 135 12.51 -2.95 58.99
C PRO A 135 13.76 -3.87 59.09
N SER A 136 14.86 -3.56 58.37
CA SER A 136 16.30 -3.80 58.67
C SER A 136 17.09 -3.97 57.35
N GLU A 137 17.99 -3.05 56.99
CA GLU A 137 19.42 -2.89 57.34
C GLU A 137 20.37 -3.30 56.19
N GLN A 138 21.13 -2.30 55.73
CA GLN A 138 22.54 -2.27 55.34
C GLN A 138 23.09 -3.35 54.38
N THR A 139 23.70 -2.92 53.25
CA THR A 139 25.11 -3.19 52.89
C THR A 139 25.46 -2.77 51.45
N ILE A 140 26.37 -1.79 51.36
CA ILE A 140 27.52 -1.63 50.46
C ILE A 140 27.33 -1.78 48.93
N GLY A 141 27.40 -0.63 48.25
CA GLY A 141 28.33 -0.33 47.14
C GLY A 141 28.46 -1.32 45.99
N ASN A 142 27.96 -0.91 44.81
CA ASN A 142 28.72 -1.13 43.59
C ASN A 142 28.46 -0.04 42.53
N ILE A 143 29.57 0.39 41.95
CA ILE A 143 29.74 1.42 40.94
C ILE A 143 29.31 0.85 39.58
N PHE A 144 28.35 1.45 38.89
CA PHE A 144 28.24 1.39 37.42
C PHE A 144 27.38 2.55 36.89
N SER A 145 27.99 3.48 36.17
CA SER A 145 27.27 4.48 35.36
C SER A 145 26.91 3.90 33.98
N PRO A 146 26.30 4.68 33.09
CA PRO A 146 24.91 4.61 32.69
C PRO A 146 24.73 3.81 31.40
N ARG A 147 23.78 2.87 31.35
CA ARG A 147 23.28 2.40 30.05
C ARG A 147 22.10 3.26 29.67
N THR A 148 22.40 4.40 29.04
CA THR A 148 21.44 5.09 28.17
C THR A 148 20.99 4.08 27.14
N GLN A 149 19.83 3.47 27.37
CA GLN A 149 19.09 2.82 26.32
C GLN A 149 18.69 3.93 25.36
N MET A 150 19.51 4.15 24.34
CA MET A 150 19.05 4.77 23.11
C MET A 150 18.00 3.82 22.55
N SER A 151 16.74 4.09 22.90
CA SER A 151 15.60 3.58 22.16
C SER A 151 15.87 3.89 20.70
N ALA A 152 16.02 2.86 19.89
CA ALA A 152 16.06 2.98 18.45
C ALA A 152 14.89 3.89 18.01
N PRO A 153 15.08 4.76 17.01
CA PRO A 153 13.97 5.52 16.46
C PRO A 153 12.88 4.51 16.09
N HIS A 154 11.74 4.56 16.78
CA HIS A 154 10.52 3.94 16.29
C HIS A 154 10.34 4.55 14.91
N GLN A 155 10.62 3.77 13.88
CA GLN A 155 10.15 4.06 12.54
C GLN A 155 8.64 3.95 12.65
N THR A 156 7.99 5.04 13.02
CA THR A 156 6.55 5.21 12.83
C THR A 156 6.35 5.15 11.32
N SER A 157 6.00 3.96 10.83
CA SER A 157 5.59 3.74 9.45
C SER A 157 4.27 4.48 9.25
N GLY A 158 4.37 5.79 9.03
CA GLY A 158 3.20 6.59 8.72
C GLY A 158 2.75 6.31 7.31
N GLU A 159 1.45 6.06 7.14
CA GLU A 159 0.84 5.94 5.82
C GLU A 159 0.57 7.36 5.28
N GLU A 160 1.06 7.64 4.08
CA GLU A 160 0.81 8.89 3.38
C GLU A 160 -0.16 8.66 2.23
N PHE A 161 -1.28 9.35 2.26
CA PHE A 161 -2.25 9.38 1.18
C PHE A 161 -2.23 10.74 0.48
N LYS A 162 -1.97 10.74 -0.83
CA LYS A 162 -1.96 11.95 -1.65
C LYS A 162 -2.92 11.80 -2.81
N THR A 163 -3.89 12.69 -2.91
CA THR A 163 -4.88 12.71 -3.99
C THR A 163 -5.09 14.11 -4.54
N ARG A 164 -5.50 14.20 -5.80
CA ARG A 164 -5.85 15.47 -6.46
C ARG A 164 -7.34 15.73 -6.20
N VAL A 165 -7.67 16.86 -5.55
CA VAL A 165 -9.05 17.25 -5.19
C VAL A 165 -9.61 18.37 -6.08
N GLY A 166 -8.75 19.03 -6.86
CA GLY A 166 -9.13 20.06 -7.83
C GLY A 166 -8.10 20.19 -8.95
N PRO A 167 -8.29 21.09 -9.93
CA PRO A 167 -7.39 21.26 -11.07
C PRO A 167 -5.94 21.49 -10.64
N GLU A 168 -5.74 22.34 -9.63
CA GLU A 168 -4.44 22.72 -9.06
C GLU A 168 -4.37 22.44 -7.53
N THR A 169 -5.30 21.64 -7.00
CA THR A 169 -5.42 21.39 -5.55
C THR A 169 -5.15 19.93 -5.23
N PHE A 170 -4.26 19.69 -4.27
CA PHE A 170 -3.92 18.35 -3.79
C PHE A 170 -4.20 18.24 -2.29
N ALA A 171 -4.82 17.14 -1.89
CA ALA A 171 -4.93 16.75 -0.50
C ALA A 171 -3.79 15.79 -0.14
N ARG A 172 -3.17 16.03 1.02
CA ARG A 172 -2.17 15.14 1.62
C ARG A 172 -2.65 14.80 3.03
N VAL A 173 -2.84 13.52 3.29
CA VAL A 173 -3.20 13.00 4.62
C VAL A 173 -2.05 12.13 5.09
N PHE A 174 -1.60 12.38 6.31
CA PHE A 174 -0.54 11.60 6.95
C PHE A 174 -1.12 10.98 8.21
N PHE A 175 -1.00 9.66 8.32
CA PHE A 175 -1.42 8.93 9.49
C PHE A 175 -0.20 8.57 10.33
N GLU A 176 -0.28 8.86 11.63
CA GLU A 176 0.71 8.41 12.59
C GLU A 176 0.10 7.31 13.47
N GLY A 177 0.55 6.08 13.27
CA GLY A 177 0.01 4.90 13.94
C GLY A 177 -0.95 4.07 13.08
N PRO A 178 -1.66 3.09 13.67
CA PRO A 178 -2.48 2.14 12.93
C PRO A 178 -3.72 2.81 12.33
N VAL A 179 -3.87 2.67 11.01
CA VAL A 179 -5.04 3.17 10.28
C VAL A 179 -6.19 2.18 10.42
N THR A 180 -7.18 2.51 11.24
CA THR A 180 -8.38 1.70 11.45
C THR A 180 -9.59 2.30 10.72
N GLN A 181 -10.61 1.49 10.41
CA GLN A 181 -11.86 2.00 9.83
C GLN A 181 -12.51 3.09 10.68
N ILE A 182 -12.40 2.98 12.01
CA ILE A 182 -12.88 4.01 12.96
C ILE A 182 -12.10 5.31 12.78
N ALA A 183 -10.77 5.25 12.62
CA ALA A 183 -9.95 6.45 12.40
C ALA A 183 -10.28 7.13 11.06
N ILE A 184 -10.52 6.34 10.00
CA ILE A 184 -10.97 6.85 8.71
C ILE A 184 -12.36 7.47 8.80
N GLN A 185 -13.31 6.82 9.48
CA GLN A 185 -14.65 7.37 9.65
C GLN A 185 -14.60 8.71 10.40
N LYS A 186 -13.79 8.82 11.46
CA LYS A 186 -13.59 10.09 12.17
C LYS A 186 -12.99 11.18 11.28
N LEU A 187 -12.07 10.82 10.40
CA LEU A 187 -11.52 11.76 9.43
C LEU A 187 -12.59 12.22 8.44
N ILE A 188 -13.42 11.30 7.92
CA ILE A 188 -14.54 11.64 7.04
C ILE A 188 -15.50 12.60 7.75
N ASP A 189 -15.92 12.27 8.98
CA ASP A 189 -16.83 13.11 9.76
C ASP A 189 -16.25 14.51 10.00
N TYR A 190 -14.94 14.60 10.27
CA TYR A 190 -14.23 15.87 10.42
C TYR A 190 -14.21 16.69 9.13
N LEU A 191 -13.89 16.04 8.00
CA LEU A 191 -13.87 16.70 6.69
C LEU A 191 -15.27 17.20 6.30
N GLU A 192 -16.29 16.36 6.49
CA GLU A 192 -17.70 16.69 6.24
C GLU A 192 -18.15 17.89 7.08
N PHE A 193 -17.76 17.94 8.35
CA PHE A 193 -18.03 19.06 9.24
C PHE A 193 -17.31 20.34 8.82
N SER A 194 -16.06 20.23 8.37
CA SER A 194 -15.22 21.38 8.03
C SER A 194 -15.49 21.99 6.64
N LYS A 195 -16.22 21.29 5.76
CA LYS A 195 -16.39 21.69 4.35
C LYS A 195 -17.01 23.07 4.17
N ASP A 196 -17.91 23.47 5.07
CA ASP A 196 -18.63 24.75 5.01
C ASP A 196 -17.72 25.96 5.37
N MET A 197 -16.51 25.70 5.87
CA MET A 197 -15.51 26.74 6.16
C MET A 197 -14.70 27.15 4.92
N TYR A 198 -14.90 26.47 3.79
CA TYR A 198 -14.18 26.73 2.55
C TYR A 198 -15.10 27.40 1.50
N PRO A 199 -14.57 28.34 0.71
CA PRO A 199 -15.36 29.04 -0.30
C PRO A 199 -15.80 28.07 -1.41
N LEU A 200 -17.06 28.19 -1.86
CA LEU A 200 -17.64 27.34 -2.90
C LEU A 200 -17.03 27.57 -4.29
N ASN A 201 -16.52 28.77 -4.57
CA ASN A 201 -15.79 29.10 -5.79
C ASN A 201 -14.72 30.15 -5.45
N VAL A 202 -13.53 30.01 -6.04
CA VAL A 202 -12.57 31.12 -6.10
C VAL A 202 -13.06 31.99 -7.25
N GLU A 203 -13.60 33.17 -6.98
CA GLU A 203 -14.05 34.09 -8.02
C GLU A 203 -12.94 34.29 -9.05
N ASP A 204 -13.22 33.95 -10.32
CA ASP A 204 -12.41 34.35 -11.46
C ASP A 204 -12.40 35.88 -11.49
N LYS A 205 -11.29 36.48 -11.05
CA LYS A 205 -11.02 37.88 -11.32
C LYS A 205 -10.60 37.99 -12.78
N ASP A 206 -11.52 38.48 -13.60
CA ASP A 206 -11.27 39.05 -14.93
C ASP A 206 -10.14 40.09 -14.93
#